data_AF-A0A1E8CGB6-F1
#
_entry.id   AF-A0A1E8CGB6-F1
#
_cell.length_a   1.000
_cell.length_b   1.000
_cell.length_c   1.000
_cell.angle_alpha   90.00
_cell.angle_beta   90.00
_cell.angle_gamma   90.00
#
_symmetry.space_group_name_H-M   'P 1'
#
loop_
_entity.id
_entity.type
_entity.pdbx_description
1 polymer ?
#
loop_
_entity_poly.entity_id
_entity_poly.type
_entity_poly.pdbx_seq_one_letter_code
_entity_poly.pdbx_strand_id
1 'polypeptide(L)'
;MTETKRIPAQGLPEPSSHTDSLAKREALALDEGEDLQRQADKSQHGRRETVRDLIAGCLHWGIIAAFVLAIIATLVIVAHMILPAEWRWLSVAEVATIKDTITSVIVGLVFGFLAQSKFL
;
A
#
# COMPACT_ATOMS: atom_id res chain seq x y z
N MET A 1 44.15 55.44 -3.64
CA MET A 1 44.32 55.16 -2.20
C MET A 1 43.11 54.39 -1.74
N THR A 2 43.26 53.08 -1.56
CA THR A 2 42.26 52.21 -0.94
C THR A 2 43.03 51.16 -0.14
N GLU A 3 43.03 51.35 1.18
CA GLU A 3 43.77 50.57 2.16
C GLU A 3 43.04 49.23 2.38
N THR A 4 43.63 48.13 1.92
CA THR A 4 43.06 46.79 2.09
C THR A 4 43.49 46.26 3.46
N LYS A 5 42.59 46.40 4.44
CA LYS A 5 42.73 45.86 5.79
C LYS A 5 42.83 44.32 5.73
N ARG A 6 44.05 43.78 5.88
CA ARG A 6 44.29 42.33 5.96
C ARG A 6 43.72 41.79 7.26
N ILE A 7 42.88 40.76 7.16
CA ILE A 7 42.40 39.97 8.28
C ILE A 7 43.61 39.23 8.89
N PRO A 8 43.82 39.26 10.22
CA PRO A 8 44.87 38.47 10.85
C PRO A 8 44.61 36.98 10.62
N ALA A 9 45.62 36.27 10.10
CA ALA A 9 45.63 34.82 9.96
C ALA A 9 45.69 34.18 11.35
N GLN A 10 44.57 34.18 12.06
CA GLN A 10 44.46 33.61 13.39
C GLN A 10 43.78 32.25 13.25
N GLY A 11 44.59 31.20 13.41
CA GLY A 11 44.13 29.82 13.63
C GLY A 11 43.82 29.03 12.37
N LEU A 12 44.84 28.74 11.56
CA LEU A 12 44.85 27.43 10.88
C LEU A 12 45.11 26.40 11.98
N PRO A 13 44.17 25.49 12.29
CA PRO A 13 44.47 24.40 13.21
C PRO A 13 45.63 23.60 12.62
N GLU A 14 46.69 23.46 13.41
CA GLU A 14 47.83 22.57 13.13
C GLU A 14 47.31 21.23 12.57
N PRO A 15 47.97 20.64 11.55
CA PRO A 15 47.57 19.35 11.00
C PRO A 15 47.77 18.27 12.06
N SER A 16 46.77 18.12 12.92
CA SER A 16 46.65 17.03 13.87
C SER A 16 46.41 15.76 13.05
N SER A 17 47.49 15.01 12.85
CA SER A 17 47.57 13.75 12.09
C SER A 17 46.62 12.65 12.57
N HIS A 18 45.85 12.89 13.63
CA HIS A 18 44.84 11.99 14.15
C HIS A 18 43.47 12.11 13.45
N THR A 19 43.15 13.29 12.87
CA THR A 19 41.85 13.55 12.24
C THR A 19 41.73 12.91 10.84
N ASP A 20 42.87 12.68 10.19
CA ASP A 20 42.95 12.04 8.86
C ASP A 20 42.47 10.59 8.86
N SER A 21 42.56 9.89 10.01
CA SER A 21 42.13 8.49 10.11
C SER A 21 40.61 8.33 10.05
N LEU A 22 39.87 9.28 10.63
CA LEU A 22 38.41 9.33 10.55
C LEU A 22 37.95 9.83 9.18
N ALA A 23 38.58 10.89 8.66
CA ALA A 23 38.26 11.43 7.34
C ALA A 23 38.55 10.42 6.21
N LYS A 24 39.66 9.66 6.25
CA LYS A 24 39.92 8.57 5.29
C LYS A 24 38.92 7.43 5.41
N ARG A 25 38.47 7.12 6.62
CA ARG A 25 37.53 6.02 6.86
C ARG A 25 36.12 6.38 6.41
N GLU A 26 35.72 7.64 6.57
CA GLU A 26 34.47 8.17 5.99
C GLU A 26 34.56 8.29 4.46
N ALA A 27 35.70 8.71 3.91
CA ALA A 27 35.91 8.75 2.46
C ALA A 27 35.87 7.36 1.81
N LEU A 28 36.44 6.33 2.46
CA LEU A 28 36.33 4.93 2.01
C LEU A 28 34.90 4.40 2.11
N ALA A 29 34.14 4.78 3.14
CA ALA A 29 32.74 4.41 3.27
C ALA A 29 31.84 5.12 2.23
N LEU A 30 32.25 6.30 1.74
CA LEU A 30 31.59 7.02 0.65
C LEU A 30 32.01 6.51 -0.75
N ASP A 31 33.22 5.98 -0.90
CA ASP A 31 33.69 5.28 -2.11
C ASP A 31 32.94 3.94 -2.31
N GLU A 32 32.58 3.26 -1.22
CA GLU A 32 31.57 2.18 -1.21
C GLU A 32 30.12 2.68 -1.40
N GLY A 33 29.89 3.98 -1.54
CA GLY A 33 28.58 4.64 -1.62
C GLY A 33 27.73 4.21 -2.83
N GLU A 34 28.35 3.62 -3.86
CA GLU A 34 27.62 2.97 -4.97
C GLU A 34 26.73 1.81 -4.46
N ASP A 35 27.15 1.16 -3.37
CA ASP A 35 26.41 0.07 -2.73
C ASP A 35 25.33 0.59 -1.77
N LEU A 36 25.53 1.77 -1.16
CA LEU A 36 24.50 2.46 -0.37
C LEU A 36 23.34 2.94 -1.24
N GLN A 37 23.63 3.46 -2.44
CA GLN A 37 22.60 3.85 -3.41
C GLN A 37 21.81 2.63 -3.88
N ARG A 38 22.48 1.51 -4.18
CA ARG A 38 21.85 0.23 -4.52
C ARG A 38 21.02 -0.36 -3.38
N GLN A 39 21.49 -0.26 -2.14
CA GLN A 39 20.74 -0.70 -0.96
C GLN A 39 19.52 0.19 -0.71
N ALA A 40 19.65 1.51 -0.92
CA ALA A 40 18.54 2.44 -0.84
C ALA A 40 17.49 2.15 -1.92
N ASP A 41 17.89 1.93 -3.17
CA ASP A 41 16.98 1.58 -4.28
C ASP A 41 16.31 0.22 -4.08
N LYS A 42 17.04 -0.78 -3.56
CA LYS A 42 16.47 -2.07 -3.15
C LYS A 42 15.47 -1.92 -2.01
N SER A 43 15.77 -1.08 -1.01
CA SER A 43 14.85 -0.81 0.09
C SER A 43 13.58 -0.10 -0.37
N GLN A 44 13.67 0.82 -1.35
CA GLN A 44 12.52 1.48 -1.94
C GLN A 44 11.66 0.52 -2.77
N HIS A 45 12.28 -0.39 -3.52
CA HIS A 45 11.57 -1.45 -4.23
C HIS A 45 10.82 -2.38 -3.27
N GLY A 46 11.49 -2.85 -2.21
CA GLY A 46 10.87 -3.72 -1.21
C GLY A 46 9.66 -3.08 -0.51
N ARG A 47 9.70 -1.78 -0.20
CA ARG A 47 8.53 -1.08 0.36
C ARG A 47 7.39 -0.98 -0.65
N ARG A 48 7.67 -0.68 -1.93
CA ARG A 48 6.64 -0.57 -2.97
C ARG A 48 5.96 -1.92 -3.23
N GLU A 49 6.74 -3.00 -3.25
CA GLU A 49 6.21 -4.36 -3.40
C GLU A 49 5.39 -4.76 -2.18
N THR A 50 5.87 -4.50 -0.96
CA THR A 50 5.12 -4.83 0.27
C THR A 50 3.76 -4.13 0.32
N VAL A 51 3.70 -2.84 -0.06
CA VAL A 51 2.43 -2.09 -0.09
C VAL A 51 1.51 -2.64 -1.19
N ARG A 52 2.06 -2.96 -2.37
CA ARG A 52 1.28 -3.56 -3.46
C ARG A 52 0.72 -4.92 -3.06
N ASP A 53 1.51 -5.74 -2.39
CA ASP A 53 1.11 -7.09 -1.96
C ASP A 53 0.09 -7.04 -0.83
N LEU A 54 0.20 -6.06 0.08
CA LEU A 54 -0.85 -5.77 1.07
C LEU A 54 -2.16 -5.35 0.41
N ILE A 55 -2.11 -4.46 -0.58
CA ILE A 55 -3.30 -4.04 -1.33
C ILE A 55 -3.90 -5.22 -2.10
N ALA A 56 -3.08 -6.02 -2.77
CA ALA A 56 -3.52 -7.20 -3.49
C ALA A 56 -4.14 -8.25 -2.54
N GLY A 57 -3.53 -8.47 -1.38
CA GLY A 57 -4.05 -9.34 -0.33
C GLY A 57 -5.40 -8.84 0.20
N CYS A 58 -5.51 -7.55 0.53
CA CYS A 58 -6.76 -6.93 0.95
C CYS A 58 -7.86 -7.04 -0.12
N LEU A 59 -7.53 -6.82 -1.39
CA LEU A 59 -8.48 -7.00 -2.49
C LEU A 59 -8.94 -8.45 -2.59
N HIS A 60 -8.01 -9.40 -2.52
CA HIS A 60 -8.31 -10.83 -2.65
C HIS A 60 -9.23 -11.30 -1.51
N TRP A 61 -8.87 -10.99 -0.27
CA TRP A 61 -9.70 -11.31 0.89
C TRP A 61 -11.03 -10.55 0.88
N GLY A 62 -11.03 -9.30 0.40
CA GLY A 62 -12.24 -8.49 0.24
C GLY A 62 -13.24 -9.11 -0.75
N ILE A 63 -12.77 -9.60 -1.89
CA ILE A 63 -13.61 -10.29 -2.89
C ILE A 63 -14.18 -11.57 -2.30
N ILE A 64 -13.37 -12.36 -1.59
CA ILE A 64 -13.85 -13.59 -0.92
C ILE A 64 -14.93 -13.25 0.12
N ALA A 65 -14.69 -12.25 0.96
CA ALA A 65 -15.66 -11.81 1.97
C ALA A 65 -16.97 -11.33 1.34
N ALA A 66 -16.89 -10.54 0.26
CA ALA A 66 -18.06 -10.09 -0.48
C ALA A 66 -18.85 -11.27 -1.08
N PHE A 67 -18.17 -12.27 -1.63
CA PHE A 67 -18.79 -13.47 -2.16
C PHE A 67 -19.51 -14.29 -1.08
N VAL A 68 -18.87 -14.49 0.07
CA VAL A 68 -19.49 -15.19 1.22
C VAL A 68 -20.74 -14.44 1.71
N LEU A 69 -20.66 -13.11 1.83
CA LEU A 69 -21.82 -12.29 2.20
C LEU A 69 -22.96 -12.38 1.19
N ALA A 70 -22.67 -12.43 -0.11
CA ALA A 70 -23.68 -12.61 -1.15
C ALA A 70 -24.40 -13.96 -1.03
N ILE A 71 -23.66 -15.05 -0.71
CA ILE A 71 -24.26 -16.37 -0.46
C ILE A 71 -25.19 -16.31 0.75
N ILE A 72 -24.72 -15.76 1.87
CA ILE A 72 -25.52 -15.65 3.10
C ILE A 72 -26.80 -14.85 2.83
N ALA A 73 -26.69 -13.70 2.17
CA ALA A 73 -27.84 -12.86 1.85
C ALA A 73 -28.84 -13.58 0.94
N THR A 74 -28.35 -14.38 -0.02
CA THR A 74 -29.20 -15.23 -0.86
C THR A 74 -29.94 -16.28 -0.03
N LEU A 75 -29.25 -16.96 0.88
CA LEU A 75 -29.87 -17.94 1.80
C LEU A 75 -30.94 -17.30 2.68
N VAL A 76 -30.69 -16.09 3.19
CA VAL A 76 -31.67 -15.33 3.97
C VAL A 76 -32.93 -15.04 3.13
N ILE A 77 -32.77 -14.61 1.88
CA ILE A 77 -33.91 -14.38 0.98
C ILE A 77 -34.68 -15.68 0.72
N VAL A 78 -34.00 -16.78 0.45
CA VAL A 78 -34.63 -18.09 0.20
C VAL A 78 -35.41 -18.55 1.43
N ALA A 79 -34.79 -18.49 2.62
CA ALA A 79 -35.45 -18.82 3.88
C ALA A 79 -36.70 -17.94 4.09
N HIS A 80 -36.59 -16.65 3.78
CA HIS A 80 -37.69 -15.70 3.90
C HIS A 80 -38.87 -15.96 2.93
N MET A 81 -38.64 -16.65 1.81
CA MET A 81 -39.72 -17.08 0.91
C MET A 81 -40.41 -18.37 1.36
N ILE A 82 -39.71 -19.22 2.13
CA ILE A 82 -40.23 -20.50 2.63
C ILE A 82 -40.97 -20.31 3.97
N LEU A 83 -40.51 -19.38 4.78
CA LEU A 83 -41.07 -19.10 6.11
C LEU A 83 -42.47 -18.47 6.02
N PRO A 84 -43.41 -18.87 6.89
CA PRO A 84 -44.73 -18.26 6.99
C PRO A 84 -44.61 -16.78 7.36
N ALA A 85 -45.59 -15.96 6.95
CA ALA A 85 -45.55 -14.50 7.08
C ALA A 85 -45.31 -14.01 8.52
N GLU A 86 -45.71 -14.81 9.51
CA GLU A 86 -45.57 -14.54 10.94
C GLU A 86 -44.11 -14.58 11.42
N TRP A 87 -43.22 -15.26 10.68
CA TRP A 87 -41.79 -15.41 11.02
C TRP A 87 -40.90 -14.53 10.13
N ARG A 88 -41.51 -13.66 9.32
CA ARG A 88 -40.80 -12.71 8.46
C ARG A 88 -40.34 -11.51 9.29
N TRP A 89 -39.12 -11.59 9.78
CA TRP A 89 -38.39 -10.50 10.44
C TRP A 89 -37.97 -9.34 9.51
N LEU A 90 -38.03 -9.53 8.19
CA LEU A 90 -37.73 -8.47 7.21
C LEU A 90 -39.01 -8.00 6.51
N SER A 91 -39.13 -6.69 6.34
CA SER A 91 -40.15 -6.10 5.49
C SER A 91 -39.87 -6.34 4.01
N VAL A 92 -40.91 -6.27 3.18
CA VAL A 92 -40.79 -6.44 1.72
C VAL A 92 -39.88 -5.36 1.11
N ALA A 93 -39.88 -4.15 1.67
CA ALA A 93 -39.02 -3.06 1.24
C ALA A 93 -37.53 -3.37 1.49
N GLU A 94 -37.19 -3.91 2.66
CA GLU A 94 -35.81 -4.29 3.00
C GLU A 94 -35.31 -5.44 2.12
N VAL A 95 -36.16 -6.41 1.80
CA VAL A 95 -35.82 -7.50 0.87
C VAL A 95 -35.53 -6.97 -0.53
N ALA A 96 -36.26 -5.95 -0.99
CA ALA A 96 -36.00 -5.32 -2.28
C ALA A 96 -34.62 -4.63 -2.30
N THR A 97 -34.29 -3.86 -1.26
CA THR A 97 -32.98 -3.22 -1.12
C THR A 97 -31.83 -4.24 -1.10
N ILE A 98 -32.00 -5.36 -0.40
CA ILE A 98 -31.00 -6.43 -0.37
C ILE A 98 -30.83 -7.05 -1.76
N LYS A 99 -31.92 -7.31 -2.49
CA LYS A 99 -31.86 -7.83 -3.86
C LYS A 99 -31.11 -6.89 -4.81
N ASP A 100 -31.39 -5.59 -4.76
CA ASP A 100 -30.69 -4.60 -5.58
C ASP A 100 -29.20 -4.54 -5.24
N THR A 101 -28.87 -4.62 -3.95
CA THR A 101 -27.48 -4.65 -3.48
C THR A 101 -26.74 -5.89 -3.98
N ILE A 102 -27.35 -7.08 -3.85
CA ILE A 102 -26.76 -8.33 -4.37
C ILE A 102 -26.59 -8.26 -5.89
N THR A 103 -27.60 -7.74 -6.60
CA THR A 103 -27.55 -7.63 -8.06
C THR A 103 -26.41 -6.72 -8.51
N SER A 104 -26.23 -5.57 -7.85
CA SER A 104 -25.12 -4.66 -8.16
C SER A 104 -23.75 -5.29 -7.89
N VAL A 105 -23.60 -6.05 -6.80
CA VAL A 105 -22.37 -6.79 -6.50
C VAL A 105 -22.08 -7.87 -7.55
N ILE A 106 -23.08 -8.66 -7.93
CA ILE A 106 -22.93 -9.70 -8.97
C ILE A 106 -22.54 -9.06 -10.30
N VAL A 107 -23.22 -7.99 -10.72
CA VAL A 107 -22.89 -7.27 -11.95
C VAL A 107 -21.45 -6.74 -11.89
N GLY A 108 -21.05 -6.14 -10.77
CA GLY A 108 -19.66 -5.69 -10.56
C GLY A 108 -18.64 -6.81 -10.68
N LEU A 109 -18.91 -7.98 -10.10
CA LEU A 109 -18.03 -9.16 -10.19
C LEU A 109 -17.94 -9.70 -11.62
N VAL A 110 -19.07 -9.78 -12.34
CA VAL A 110 -19.10 -10.23 -13.73
C VAL A 110 -18.33 -9.26 -14.64
N PHE A 111 -18.54 -7.96 -14.50
CA PHE A 111 -17.78 -6.96 -15.24
C PHE A 111 -16.29 -6.97 -14.90
N GLY A 112 -15.94 -7.15 -13.62
CA GLY A 112 -14.54 -7.31 -13.20
C GLY A 112 -13.89 -8.54 -13.82
N PHE A 113 -14.59 -9.67 -13.85
CA PHE A 113 -14.12 -10.89 -14.49
C PHE A 113 -13.94 -10.73 -16.01
N LEU A 114 -14.92 -10.13 -16.69
CA LEU A 114 -14.84 -9.84 -18.13
C LEU A 114 -13.75 -8.82 -18.47
N ALA A 115 -13.49 -7.86 -17.58
CA ALA A 115 -12.39 -6.93 -17.74
C ALA A 115 -11.05 -7.67 -17.66
N GLN A 116 -10.86 -8.55 -16.67
CA GLN A 116 -9.65 -9.35 -16.56
C GLN A 116 -9.45 -10.32 -17.73
N SER A 117 -10.52 -10.95 -18.24
CA SER A 117 -10.42 -11.88 -19.38
C SER A 117 -10.05 -11.21 -20.70
N LYS A 118 -10.13 -9.87 -20.80
CA LYS A 118 -9.66 -9.12 -21.98
C LYS A 118 -8.18 -8.72 -21.90
N PHE A 119 -7.54 -8.86 -20.73
CA PHE A 119 -6.13 -8.56 -20.51
C PHE A 119 -5.23 -9.81 -20.48
N LEU A 120 -5.82 -11.00 -20.66
CA LEU A 120 -5.14 -12.27 -20.93
C LEU A 120 -5.26 -12.60 -22.42
#